data_AF-A0A6N9S876-F1
#
_entry.id   AF-A0A6N9S876-F1
#
_cell.length_a   1.000
_cell.length_b   1.000
_cell.length_c   1.000
_cell.angle_alpha   90.00
_cell.angle_beta   90.00
_cell.angle_gamma   90.00
#
_symmetry.space_group_name_H-M   'P 1'
#
loop_
_entity.id
_entity.type
_entity.pdbx_description
1 polymer ?
#
loop_
_entity_poly.entity_id
_entity_poly.type
_entity_poly.pdbx_seq_one_letter_code
_entity_poly.pdbx_strand_id
1 'polypeptide(L)'
;FYTITCPSRFHSTLNNGRPNPTWTNATVRQSSDYLVGMFAAFRKAMHKAGLRWYGVRVAEPHHDGTVHWHLLCFMRKKDRRAITALLRKFAIREDREELGNNTGPRFKSELINPRKGTPTSYIAKYISKNIDGRGLAGEISKETGKSLRDNAEYVNAWASLHRVQQFRFFGIPGRQAYRELRLLAGQAARQQGDKKAGAPVLDNPRLDAILAAADAGCFATYIMKQGGVLVPRKYHLIRTAYEINEEPTAYGDHGIRIYGIWSPIAEGKICTHAVKWKMVRKAVDVQEAAADQGACAPWTRGNNCPLAENLNQQGKDKSADGDTRTDITRMDDKELHDYLHSMSKKERRELAARLRLVKPKRRKDYKQRITDHQRLQLVYELKSRGFDGSEKEVDLLLRGGSIPSGAGLRIFYRNQRLQEDDKWRNLY
;
A
#
# COMPACT_ATOMS: atom_id res chain seq x y z
N PHE A 1 15.31 14.11 14.55
CA PHE A 1 14.81 12.75 14.70
C PHE A 1 13.59 12.79 15.60
N TYR A 2 12.48 12.18 15.19
CA TYR A 2 11.26 12.14 15.99
C TYR A 2 10.81 10.71 16.17
N THR A 3 10.33 10.38 17.36
CA THR A 3 9.64 9.13 17.66
C THR A 3 8.22 9.44 18.06
N ILE A 4 7.26 8.76 17.44
CA ILE A 4 5.83 8.93 17.69
C ILE A 4 5.24 7.57 18.02
N THR A 5 4.58 7.48 19.16
CA THR A 5 3.95 6.26 19.67
C THR A 5 2.42 6.44 19.69
N CYS A 6 1.67 5.34 19.65
CA CYS A 6 0.21 5.35 19.77
C CYS A 6 -0.24 5.54 21.23
N PRO A 7 -1.48 5.99 21.48
CA PRO A 7 -2.05 6.00 22.83
C PRO A 7 -2.09 4.63 23.50
N SER A 8 -2.13 4.63 24.84
CA SER A 8 -2.12 3.42 25.66
C SER A 8 -3.20 2.43 25.23
N ARG A 9 -4.38 2.90 24.80
CA ARG A 9 -5.49 2.05 24.32
C ARG A 9 -5.18 1.14 23.13
N PHE A 10 -4.10 1.41 22.39
CA PHE A 10 -3.64 0.56 21.30
C PHE A 10 -2.70 -0.55 21.74
N HIS A 11 -2.07 -0.42 22.91
CA HIS A 11 -1.05 -1.35 23.37
C HIS A 11 -1.66 -2.47 24.20
N SER A 12 -1.43 -3.72 23.81
CA SER A 12 -2.05 -4.90 24.45
C SER A 12 -1.37 -5.29 25.76
N THR A 13 -0.06 -5.03 25.88
CA THR A 13 0.74 -5.38 27.05
C THR A 13 1.61 -4.22 27.52
N LEU A 14 1.79 -4.14 28.83
CA LEU A 14 2.74 -3.23 29.47
C LEU A 14 4.18 -3.73 29.24
N ASN A 15 5.16 -2.88 29.54
CA ASN A 15 6.58 -3.21 29.43
C ASN A 15 7.02 -4.42 30.28
N ASN A 16 6.28 -4.74 31.34
CA ASN A 16 6.51 -5.90 32.21
C ASN A 16 5.76 -7.16 31.75
N GLY A 17 5.14 -7.13 30.57
CA GLY A 17 4.40 -8.24 29.98
C GLY A 17 2.98 -8.45 30.51
N ARG A 18 2.53 -7.68 31.51
CA ARG A 18 1.15 -7.77 32.00
C ARG A 18 0.16 -7.18 30.98
N PRO A 19 -1.09 -7.69 30.92
CA PRO A 19 -2.13 -7.08 30.10
C PRO A 19 -2.35 -5.61 30.46
N ASN A 20 -2.49 -4.75 29.45
CA ASN A 20 -2.77 -3.34 29.66
C ASN A 20 -4.28 -3.13 29.91
N PRO A 21 -4.70 -2.59 31.07
CA PRO A 21 -6.11 -2.41 31.39
C PRO A 21 -6.82 -1.37 30.50
N THR A 22 -6.06 -0.49 29.84
CA THR A 22 -6.61 0.55 28.95
C THR A 22 -6.78 0.07 27.52
N TRP A 23 -6.32 -1.15 27.18
CA TRP A 23 -6.36 -1.66 25.81
C TRP A 23 -7.79 -1.90 25.34
N THR A 24 -8.16 -1.35 24.19
CA THR A 24 -9.52 -1.45 23.65
C THR A 24 -9.67 -2.54 22.59
N ASN A 25 -8.88 -3.62 22.67
CA ASN A 25 -8.81 -4.66 21.63
C ASN A 25 -8.48 -4.11 20.23
N ALA A 26 -7.78 -2.97 20.15
CA ALA A 26 -7.42 -2.37 18.88
C ALA A 26 -6.38 -3.23 18.16
N THR A 27 -6.58 -3.45 16.87
CA THR A 27 -5.66 -4.21 16.03
C THR A 27 -4.43 -3.37 15.67
N VAL A 28 -3.32 -4.05 15.35
CA VAL A 28 -2.10 -3.40 14.79
C VAL A 28 -2.45 -2.52 13.59
N ARG A 29 -3.38 -2.96 12.73
CA ARG A 29 -3.83 -2.18 11.58
C ARG A 29 -4.47 -0.86 11.99
N GLN A 30 -5.35 -0.88 12.99
CA GLN A 30 -5.98 0.34 13.50
C GLN A 30 -4.96 1.30 14.13
N SER A 31 -3.91 0.79 14.79
CA SER A 31 -2.81 1.66 15.29
C SER A 31 -2.04 2.34 14.14
N SER A 32 -1.82 1.64 13.03
CA SER A 32 -1.23 2.21 11.81
C SER A 32 -2.11 3.32 11.21
N ASP A 33 -3.41 3.04 11.08
CA ASP A 33 -4.38 3.97 10.50
C ASP A 33 -4.53 5.24 11.36
N TYR A 34 -4.47 5.09 12.68
CA TYR A 34 -4.41 6.22 13.61
C TYR A 34 -3.21 7.14 13.33
N LEU A 35 -2.00 6.59 13.23
CA LEU A 35 -0.80 7.41 12.96
C LEU A 35 -0.87 8.06 11.57
N VAL A 36 -1.41 7.37 10.57
CA VAL A 36 -1.65 7.93 9.23
C VAL A 36 -2.62 9.11 9.29
N GLY A 37 -3.73 8.98 10.03
CA GLY A 37 -4.72 10.04 10.23
C GLY A 37 -4.13 11.25 10.95
N MET A 38 -3.43 11.02 12.07
CA MET A 38 -2.74 12.06 12.83
C MET A 38 -1.73 12.82 11.95
N PHE A 39 -0.94 12.10 11.16
CA PHE A 39 0.07 12.69 10.29
C PHE A 39 -0.55 13.44 9.10
N ALA A 40 -1.70 12.98 8.58
CA ALA A 40 -2.45 13.72 7.57
C ALA A 40 -2.94 15.08 8.11
N ALA A 41 -3.48 15.09 9.33
CA ALA A 41 -3.90 16.33 10.01
C ALA A 41 -2.72 17.27 10.26
N PHE A 42 -1.60 16.74 10.75
CA PHE A 42 -0.35 17.50 10.91
C PHE A 42 0.13 18.10 9.58
N ARG A 43 0.16 17.33 8.49
CA ARG A 43 0.55 17.83 7.15
C ARG A 43 -0.35 18.96 6.66
N LYS A 44 -1.66 18.90 6.94
CA LYS A 44 -2.61 19.99 6.62
C LYS A 44 -2.26 21.26 7.40
N ALA A 45 -1.93 21.15 8.69
CA ALA A 45 -1.51 22.28 9.50
C ALA A 45 -0.16 22.87 9.03
N MET A 46 0.82 22.02 8.70
CA MET A 46 2.09 22.45 8.12
C MET A 46 1.89 23.26 6.84
N HIS A 47 1.00 22.80 5.94
CA HIS A 47 0.67 23.52 4.72
C HIS A 47 0.09 24.90 5.00
N LYS A 48 -0.87 25.01 5.94
CA LYS A 48 -1.45 26.30 6.34
C LYS A 48 -0.41 27.25 6.93
N ALA A 49 0.57 26.73 7.65
CA ALA A 49 1.65 27.51 8.24
C ALA A 49 2.81 27.82 7.27
N GLY A 50 2.73 27.40 6.00
CA GLY A 50 3.82 27.55 5.02
C GLY A 50 5.09 26.77 5.36
N LEU A 51 5.02 25.81 6.29
CA LEU A 51 6.16 25.04 6.78
C LEU A 51 6.39 23.81 5.90
N ARG A 52 7.66 23.53 5.60
CA ARG A 52 8.03 22.44 4.68
C ARG A 52 9.24 21.67 5.19
N TRP A 53 9.21 20.38 4.97
CA TRP A 53 10.24 19.44 5.37
C TRP A 53 10.26 18.22 4.43
N TYR A 54 11.37 17.49 4.43
CA TYR A 54 11.51 16.24 3.70
C TYR A 54 12.21 15.21 4.57
N GLY A 55 12.13 13.94 4.20
CA GLY A 55 12.72 12.89 4.99
C GLY A 55 12.11 11.53 4.77
N VAL A 56 12.31 10.65 5.75
CA VAL A 56 11.82 9.28 5.75
C VAL A 56 11.08 8.98 7.05
N ARG A 57 9.96 8.28 6.92
CA ARG A 57 9.23 7.65 8.01
C ARG A 57 9.49 6.15 7.96
N VAL A 58 9.87 5.59 9.09
CA VAL A 58 10.03 4.16 9.34
C VAL A 58 8.96 3.76 10.35
N ALA A 59 8.24 2.67 10.07
CA ALA A 59 7.24 2.11 10.97
C ALA A 59 7.79 0.79 11.51
N GLU A 60 7.79 0.66 12.84
CA GLU A 60 8.32 -0.50 13.56
C GLU A 60 7.27 -1.00 14.57
N PRO A 61 7.26 -2.30 14.89
CA PRO A 61 6.47 -2.82 15.99
C PRO A 61 7.10 -2.46 17.34
N HIS A 62 6.27 -2.08 18.31
CA HIS A 62 6.65 -2.21 19.72
C HIS A 62 6.71 -3.68 20.13
N HIS A 63 7.13 -3.96 21.38
CA HIS A 63 7.22 -5.31 21.93
C HIS A 63 5.89 -6.08 21.90
N ASP A 64 4.76 -5.36 21.89
CA ASP A 64 3.40 -5.89 21.83
C ASP A 64 2.81 -5.89 20.40
N GLY A 65 3.61 -5.53 19.40
CA GLY A 65 3.22 -5.44 17.99
C GLY A 65 2.58 -4.12 17.57
N THR A 66 2.30 -3.19 18.49
CA THR A 66 1.69 -1.90 18.18
C THR A 66 2.61 -1.04 17.31
N VAL A 67 2.07 -0.37 16.28
CA VAL A 67 2.89 0.44 15.37
C VAL A 67 3.41 1.67 16.09
N HIS A 68 4.69 1.97 15.91
CA HIS A 68 5.28 3.27 16.21
C HIS A 68 6.14 3.77 15.06
N TRP A 69 6.34 5.08 15.00
CA TRP A 69 7.04 5.72 13.90
C TRP A 69 8.33 6.39 14.35
N HIS A 70 9.38 6.13 13.58
CA HIS A 70 10.59 6.92 13.57
C HIS A 70 10.62 7.81 12.34
N LEU A 71 10.83 9.10 12.55
CA LEU A 71 10.94 10.08 11.48
C LEU A 71 12.32 10.72 11.50
N LEU A 72 13.03 10.54 10.39
CA LEU A 72 14.19 11.34 10.07
C LEU A 72 13.76 12.48 9.16
N CYS A 73 13.87 13.70 9.65
CA CYS A 73 13.39 14.89 8.96
C CYS A 73 14.50 15.92 8.77
N PHE A 74 14.53 16.48 7.58
CA PHE A 74 15.37 17.60 7.16
C PHE A 74 14.50 18.83 6.93
N MET A 75 14.90 19.95 7.50
CA MET A 75 14.15 21.22 7.48
C MET A 75 15.11 22.39 7.71
N ARG A 76 14.64 23.61 7.42
CA ARG A 76 15.43 24.81 7.71
C ARG A 76 15.60 24.99 9.21
N LYS A 77 16.78 25.42 9.66
CA LYS A 77 17.10 25.62 11.09
C LYS A 77 16.08 26.52 11.80
N LYS A 78 15.63 27.59 11.13
CA LYS A 78 14.62 28.54 11.64
C LYS A 78 13.25 27.90 11.88
N ASP A 79 12.85 26.95 11.04
CA ASP A 79 11.52 26.33 11.08
C ASP A 79 11.45 25.18 12.10
N ARG A 80 12.61 24.66 12.54
CA ARG A 80 12.71 23.47 13.41
C ARG A 80 11.83 23.55 14.65
N ARG A 81 11.89 24.66 15.39
CA ARG A 81 11.13 24.80 16.64
C ARG A 81 9.63 24.77 16.38
N ALA A 82 9.16 25.49 15.36
CA ALA A 82 7.76 25.53 14.96
C ALA A 82 7.25 24.15 14.50
N ILE A 83 8.02 23.46 13.65
CA ILE A 83 7.68 22.12 13.16
C ILE A 83 7.61 21.12 14.32
N THR A 84 8.61 21.10 15.21
CA THR A 84 8.61 20.21 16.37
C THR A 84 7.43 20.47 17.29
N ALA A 85 7.12 21.74 17.59
CA ALA A 85 6.00 22.10 18.45
C ALA A 85 4.65 21.69 17.83
N LEU A 86 4.50 21.92 16.52
CA LEU A 86 3.30 21.53 15.79
C LEU A 86 3.13 20.01 15.76
N LEU A 87 4.19 19.26 15.45
CA LEU A 87 4.14 17.81 15.43
C LEU A 87 3.81 17.23 16.81
N ARG A 88 4.47 17.75 17.86
CA ARG A 88 4.17 17.38 19.25
C ARG A 88 2.69 17.60 19.56
N LYS A 89 2.14 18.77 19.23
CA LYS A 89 0.73 19.10 19.45
C LYS A 89 -0.21 18.04 18.87
N PHE A 90 0.05 17.56 17.65
CA PHE A 90 -0.77 16.50 17.05
C PHE A 90 -0.53 15.12 17.67
N ALA A 91 0.73 14.78 17.99
CA ALA A 91 1.09 13.49 18.55
C ALA A 91 0.47 13.24 19.94
N ILE A 92 0.36 14.29 20.78
CA ILE A 92 -0.12 14.19 22.17
C ILE A 92 -1.61 14.53 22.33
N ARG A 93 -2.32 14.84 21.24
CA ARG A 93 -3.68 15.39 21.31
C ARG A 93 -4.70 14.36 21.77
N GLU A 94 -4.64 13.14 21.25
CA GLU A 94 -5.56 12.06 21.63
C GLU A 94 -5.10 11.41 22.93
N ASP A 95 -6.07 11.17 23.81
CA ASP A 95 -5.89 10.60 25.14
C ASP A 95 -4.85 11.38 25.97
N ARG A 96 -4.90 12.73 25.86
CA ARG A 96 -3.92 13.63 26.49
C ARG A 96 -3.84 13.45 28.00
N GLU A 97 -4.95 13.11 28.64
CA GLU A 97 -5.06 12.92 30.09
C GLU A 97 -4.13 11.80 30.59
N GLU A 98 -3.92 10.73 29.80
CA GLU A 98 -3.05 9.60 30.17
C GLU A 98 -1.57 9.99 30.36
N LEU A 99 -1.14 11.10 29.76
CA LEU A 99 0.26 11.54 29.74
C LEU A 99 0.64 12.40 30.95
N GLY A 100 -0.34 12.96 31.68
CA GLY A 100 -0.08 13.92 32.75
C GLY A 100 0.88 15.04 32.32
N ASN A 101 1.97 15.23 33.06
CA ASN A 101 3.03 16.21 32.73
C ASN A 101 4.09 15.65 31.77
N ASN A 102 4.18 14.32 31.62
CA ASN A 102 5.23 13.67 30.84
C ASN A 102 4.71 13.22 29.47
N THR A 103 4.97 14.02 28.43
CA THR A 103 4.61 13.65 27.05
C THR A 103 5.63 12.72 26.36
N GLY A 104 6.73 12.39 27.04
CA GLY A 104 7.83 11.57 26.50
C GLY A 104 7.44 10.17 26.03
N PRO A 105 6.47 9.46 26.67
CA PRO A 105 5.97 8.19 26.16
C PRO A 105 5.32 8.31 24.78
N ARG A 106 4.80 9.48 24.42
CA ARG A 106 4.08 9.69 23.16
C ARG A 106 4.92 10.31 22.06
N PHE A 107 5.77 11.27 22.43
CA PHE A 107 6.55 12.04 21.47
C PHE A 107 7.95 12.36 22.00
N LYS A 108 8.97 11.88 21.29
CA LYS A 108 10.37 12.22 21.54
C LYS A 108 10.95 12.97 20.34
N SER A 109 11.79 13.97 20.62
CA SER A 109 12.43 14.80 19.61
C SER A 109 13.90 14.95 19.95
N GLU A 110 14.77 14.46 19.07
CA GLU A 110 16.22 14.52 19.24
C GLU A 110 16.86 15.21 18.04
N LEU A 111 17.80 16.11 18.30
CA LEU A 111 18.63 16.69 17.25
C LEU A 111 19.75 15.71 16.91
N ILE A 112 19.89 15.39 15.63
CA ILE A 112 20.99 14.53 15.18
C ILE A 112 22.29 15.31 15.29
N ASN A 113 23.23 14.72 16.01
CA ASN A 113 24.56 15.27 16.19
C ASN A 113 25.53 14.49 15.28
N PRO A 114 26.26 15.17 14.37
CA PRO A 114 27.26 14.52 13.51
C PRO A 114 28.28 13.67 14.27
N ARG A 115 28.62 14.03 15.51
CA ARG A 115 29.53 13.25 16.37
C ARG A 115 28.98 11.88 16.79
N LYS A 116 27.65 11.71 16.81
CA LYS A 116 26.98 10.44 17.17
C LYS A 116 26.61 9.61 15.94
N GLY A 117 26.71 10.19 14.74
CA GLY A 117 26.31 9.55 13.49
C GLY A 117 25.82 10.56 12.46
N THR A 118 26.02 10.24 11.19
CA THR A 118 25.50 11.03 10.08
C THR A 118 24.02 10.73 9.87
N PRO A 119 23.22 11.64 9.27
CA PRO A 119 21.85 11.32 8.90
C PRO A 119 21.75 10.05 8.04
N THR A 120 22.74 9.79 7.19
CA THR A 120 22.84 8.55 6.39
C THR A 120 23.04 7.32 7.27
N SER A 121 23.92 7.37 8.27
CA SER A 121 24.10 6.23 9.19
C SER A 121 22.84 5.96 10.03
N TYR A 122 22.09 7.01 10.38
CA TYR A 122 20.76 6.86 10.99
C TYR A 122 19.77 6.16 10.03
N ILE A 123 19.65 6.58 8.78
CA ILE A 123 18.79 5.90 7.79
C ILE A 123 19.21 4.44 7.64
N ALA A 124 20.51 4.20 7.43
CA ALA A 124 21.05 2.86 7.24
C ALA A 124 20.72 1.96 8.44
N LYS A 125 20.94 2.44 9.67
CA LYS A 125 20.58 1.70 10.90
C LYS A 125 19.12 1.25 10.90
N TYR A 126 18.18 2.15 10.61
CA TYR A 126 16.75 1.83 10.60
C TYR A 126 16.34 0.98 9.40
N ILE A 127 17.04 1.06 8.26
CA ILE A 127 16.78 0.15 7.13
C ILE A 127 17.31 -1.24 7.46
N SER A 128 18.55 -1.36 7.92
CA SER A 128 19.21 -2.63 8.25
C SER A 128 18.48 -3.40 9.34
N LYS A 129 17.97 -2.72 10.37
CA LYS A 129 17.14 -3.35 11.42
C LYS A 129 15.87 -4.04 10.91
N ASN A 130 15.36 -3.61 9.76
CA ASN A 130 14.03 -3.97 9.28
C ASN A 130 14.07 -4.80 7.98
N ILE A 131 15.18 -4.82 7.23
CA ILE A 131 15.27 -5.54 5.96
C ILE A 131 16.10 -6.83 6.07
N ASP A 132 17.38 -6.76 6.45
CA ASP A 132 18.27 -7.93 6.35
C ASP A 132 19.19 -8.16 7.56
N GLY A 133 19.26 -7.23 8.52
CA GLY A 133 20.21 -7.28 9.65
C GLY A 133 21.69 -7.32 9.23
N ARG A 134 22.01 -7.13 7.94
CA ARG A 134 23.35 -7.28 7.38
C ARG A 134 24.18 -6.05 7.76
N GLY A 135 25.39 -6.29 8.26
CA GLY A 135 26.25 -5.25 8.85
C GLY A 135 25.94 -4.91 10.32
N LEU A 136 25.02 -5.64 10.96
CA LEU A 136 24.70 -5.56 12.40
C LEU A 136 24.94 -6.90 13.12
N ALA A 137 25.79 -7.76 12.54
CA ALA A 137 26.14 -9.05 13.12
C ALA A 137 26.78 -8.84 14.51
N GLY A 138 26.13 -9.35 15.56
CA GLY A 138 26.55 -9.22 16.95
C GLY A 138 25.83 -8.14 17.77
N GLU A 139 25.03 -7.27 17.16
CA GLU A 139 24.19 -6.33 17.90
C GLU A 139 22.88 -7.01 18.36
N ILE A 140 22.53 -6.79 19.63
CA ILE A 140 21.31 -7.28 20.26
C ILE A 140 20.30 -6.12 20.33
N SER A 141 19.05 -6.38 19.94
CA SER A 141 17.98 -5.42 20.09
C SER A 141 17.74 -5.08 21.57
N LYS A 142 17.83 -3.80 21.95
CA LYS A 142 17.50 -3.35 23.32
C LYS A 142 16.02 -3.56 23.68
N GLU A 143 15.14 -3.67 22.68
CA GLU A 143 13.70 -3.81 22.89
C GLU A 143 13.26 -5.27 22.97
N THR A 144 13.96 -6.18 22.28
CA THR A 144 13.54 -7.59 22.20
C THR A 144 14.56 -8.58 22.76
N GLY A 145 15.80 -8.15 23.06
CA GLY A 145 16.87 -9.02 23.56
C GLY A 145 17.38 -10.07 22.55
N LYS A 146 16.88 -10.04 21.31
CA LYS A 146 17.24 -10.99 20.24
C LYS A 146 18.28 -10.38 19.28
N SER A 147 18.92 -11.24 18.49
CA SER A 147 19.81 -10.80 17.41
C SER A 147 19.08 -9.86 16.45
N LEU A 148 19.76 -8.84 15.92
CA LEU A 148 19.14 -7.93 14.95
C LEU A 148 18.78 -8.59 13.60
N ARG A 149 19.37 -9.76 13.30
CA ARG A 149 19.00 -10.56 12.12
C ARG A 149 17.62 -11.18 12.27
N ASP A 150 17.38 -11.90 13.37
CA ASP A 150 16.07 -12.52 13.63
C ASP A 150 14.98 -11.44 13.78
N ASN A 151 15.35 -10.29 14.34
CA ASN A 151 14.46 -9.14 14.45
C ASN A 151 13.99 -8.67 13.06
N ALA A 152 14.88 -8.57 12.06
CA ALA A 152 14.52 -8.12 10.71
C ALA A 152 13.49 -9.05 10.04
N GLU A 153 13.63 -10.38 10.18
CA GLU A 153 12.66 -11.35 9.68
C GLU A 153 11.30 -11.20 10.36
N TYR A 154 11.27 -11.06 11.70
CA TYR A 154 10.03 -10.83 12.43
C TYR A 154 9.34 -9.53 12.05
N VAL A 155 10.09 -8.43 11.87
CA VAL A 155 9.51 -7.16 11.46
C VAL A 155 8.95 -7.24 10.02
N ASN A 156 9.62 -7.95 9.12
CA ASN A 156 9.11 -8.19 7.77
C ASN A 156 7.83 -9.04 7.77
N ALA A 157 7.79 -10.10 8.57
CA ALA A 157 6.59 -10.92 8.75
C ALA A 157 5.43 -10.10 9.34
N TRP A 158 5.70 -9.33 10.40
CA TRP A 158 4.73 -8.43 11.02
C TRP A 158 4.18 -7.39 10.03
N ALA A 159 5.06 -6.73 9.27
CA ALA A 159 4.69 -5.73 8.29
C ALA A 159 3.81 -6.32 7.19
N SER A 160 4.14 -7.54 6.74
CA SER A 160 3.39 -8.26 5.71
C SER A 160 2.02 -8.70 6.23
N LEU A 161 1.97 -9.32 7.42
CA LEU A 161 0.77 -9.79 8.08
C LEU A 161 -0.25 -8.66 8.30
N HIS A 162 0.22 -7.51 8.79
CA HIS A 162 -0.64 -6.36 9.10
C HIS A 162 -0.76 -5.34 7.97
N ARG A 163 -0.13 -5.60 6.81
CA ARG A 163 -0.10 -4.71 5.64
C ARG A 163 0.41 -3.31 5.97
N VAL A 164 1.42 -3.22 6.82
CA VAL A 164 2.05 -1.96 7.24
C VAL A 164 3.20 -1.64 6.30
N GLN A 165 3.12 -0.51 5.60
CA GLN A 165 4.25 -0.02 4.82
C GLN A 165 5.33 0.48 5.79
N GLN A 166 6.46 -0.22 5.87
CA GLN A 166 7.57 0.12 6.77
C GLN A 166 8.22 1.46 6.41
N PHE A 167 8.65 1.63 5.15
CA PHE A 167 9.38 2.84 4.71
C PHE A 167 8.53 3.77 3.84
N ARG A 168 8.52 5.06 4.19
CA ARG A 168 7.87 6.09 3.37
C ARG A 168 8.70 7.37 3.35
N PHE A 169 9.20 7.71 2.16
CA PHE A 169 9.82 9.01 1.91
C PHE A 169 8.76 10.10 1.66
N PHE A 170 9.07 11.32 2.08
CA PHE A 170 8.22 12.49 1.88
C PHE A 170 9.04 13.75 1.57
N GLY A 171 8.42 14.73 0.93
CA GLY A 171 9.06 16.01 0.58
C GLY A 171 10.09 15.96 -0.55
N ILE A 172 10.20 14.82 -1.25
CA ILE A 172 11.07 14.60 -2.41
C ILE A 172 10.24 14.21 -3.66
N PRO A 173 10.78 14.39 -4.87
CA PRO A 173 10.25 13.84 -6.11
C PRO A 173 9.91 12.35 -6.04
N GLY A 174 8.89 11.95 -6.79
CA GLY A 174 8.33 10.60 -6.71
C GLY A 174 9.29 9.52 -7.20
N ARG A 175 9.45 8.45 -6.41
CA ARG A 175 10.20 7.25 -6.82
C ARG A 175 9.57 6.53 -8.00
N GLN A 176 8.25 6.61 -8.16
CA GLN A 176 7.57 5.97 -9.29
C GLN A 176 7.95 6.64 -10.61
N ALA A 177 7.85 7.97 -10.70
CA ALA A 177 8.30 8.72 -11.89
C ALA A 177 9.77 8.41 -12.23
N TYR A 178 10.64 8.29 -11.23
CA TYR A 178 12.03 7.87 -11.43
C TYR A 178 12.15 6.46 -12.06
N ARG A 179 11.34 5.50 -11.60
CA ARG A 179 11.30 4.14 -12.17
C ARG A 179 10.79 4.16 -13.62
N GLU A 180 9.74 4.92 -13.89
CA GLU A 180 9.21 5.05 -15.26
C GLU A 180 10.22 5.69 -16.21
N LEU A 181 10.98 6.69 -15.77
CA LEU A 181 12.05 7.29 -16.57
C LEU A 181 13.16 6.29 -16.91
N ARG A 182 13.54 5.43 -15.96
CA ARG A 182 14.51 4.35 -16.21
C ARG A 182 13.98 3.29 -17.17
N LEU A 183 12.69 2.97 -17.08
CA LEU A 183 12.05 2.06 -18.05
C LEU A 183 12.05 2.67 -19.46
N LEU A 184 11.70 3.95 -19.58
CA LEU A 184 11.73 4.67 -20.84
C LEU A 184 13.13 4.75 -21.43
N ALA A 185 14.14 5.08 -20.63
CA ALA A 185 15.53 5.11 -21.08
C ALA A 185 15.99 3.74 -21.60
N GLY A 186 15.68 2.66 -20.87
CA GLY A 186 15.99 1.30 -21.32
C GLY A 186 15.23 0.87 -22.58
N GLN A 187 14.02 1.38 -22.80
CA GLN A 187 13.27 1.16 -24.05
C GLN A 187 13.88 1.92 -25.22
N ALA A 188 14.22 3.20 -25.01
CA ALA A 188 14.88 4.03 -26.01
C ALA A 188 16.22 3.42 -26.43
N ALA A 189 17.04 2.96 -25.49
CA ALA A 189 18.31 2.31 -25.78
C ALA A 189 18.16 1.07 -26.69
N ARG A 190 17.10 0.26 -26.50
CA ARG A 190 16.82 -0.90 -27.37
C ARG A 190 16.36 -0.51 -28.77
N GLN A 191 15.67 0.62 -28.91
CA GLN A 191 15.17 1.11 -30.20
C GLN A 191 16.22 1.93 -30.97
N GLN A 192 17.23 2.46 -30.27
CA GLN A 192 18.19 3.41 -30.84
C GLN A 192 19.24 2.78 -31.77
N GLY A 193 19.38 1.44 -31.86
CA GLY A 193 20.34 0.79 -32.77
C GLY A 193 21.75 1.38 -32.65
N ASP A 194 22.39 1.71 -33.79
CA ASP A 194 23.74 2.29 -33.88
C ASP A 194 23.83 3.81 -33.56
N LYS A 195 22.78 4.43 -33.00
CA LYS A 195 22.87 5.85 -32.63
C LYS A 195 23.91 6.07 -31.53
N LYS A 196 24.65 7.18 -31.63
CA LYS A 196 25.70 7.56 -30.68
C LYS A 196 25.15 7.60 -29.24
N ALA A 197 25.91 7.02 -28.31
CA ALA A 197 25.62 7.08 -26.89
C ALA A 197 25.45 8.55 -26.42
N GLY A 198 24.39 8.83 -25.67
CA GLY A 198 24.09 10.16 -25.16
C GLY A 198 23.23 11.05 -26.08
N ALA A 199 22.65 10.50 -27.15
CA ALA A 199 21.63 11.21 -27.91
C ALA A 199 20.39 11.51 -27.03
N PRO A 200 19.84 12.73 -27.10
CA PRO A 200 18.65 13.08 -26.34
C PRO A 200 17.49 12.17 -26.72
N VAL A 201 16.80 11.66 -25.69
CA VAL A 201 15.63 10.77 -25.81
C VAL A 201 14.34 11.60 -25.87
N LEU A 202 14.31 12.72 -25.15
CA LEU A 202 13.18 13.63 -25.12
C LEU A 202 13.50 14.95 -25.82
N ASP A 203 12.53 15.49 -26.56
CA ASP A 203 12.71 16.74 -27.32
C ASP A 203 13.03 17.94 -26.43
N ASN A 204 12.47 17.97 -25.22
CA ASN A 204 12.71 19.05 -24.26
C ASN A 204 14.00 18.80 -23.47
N PRO A 205 15.03 19.66 -23.58
CA PRO A 205 16.33 19.44 -22.92
C PRO A 205 16.24 19.34 -21.39
N ARG A 206 15.26 20.02 -20.76
CA ARG A 206 15.06 19.96 -19.31
C ARG A 206 14.51 18.61 -18.88
N LEU A 207 13.61 18.03 -19.67
CA LEU A 207 13.04 16.70 -19.39
C LEU A 207 14.07 15.61 -19.67
N ASP A 208 14.81 15.76 -20.76
CA ASP A 208 15.89 14.85 -21.13
C ASP A 208 16.98 14.79 -20.05
N ALA A 209 17.38 15.93 -19.49
CA ALA A 209 18.32 15.97 -18.37
C ALA A 209 17.81 15.23 -17.11
N ILE A 210 16.49 15.17 -16.88
CA ILE A 210 15.89 14.40 -15.78
C ILE A 210 15.92 12.91 -16.12
N LEU A 211 15.64 12.53 -17.37
CA LEU A 211 15.72 11.15 -17.86
C LEU A 211 17.15 10.63 -17.77
N ALA A 212 18.13 11.38 -18.27
CA ALA A 212 19.55 11.01 -18.22
C ALA A 212 20.05 10.83 -16.78
N ALA A 213 19.64 11.71 -15.85
CA ALA A 213 19.95 11.55 -14.44
C ALA A 213 19.33 10.28 -13.83
N ALA A 214 18.12 9.91 -14.27
CA ALA A 214 17.46 8.69 -13.83
C ALA A 214 18.13 7.43 -14.39
N ASP A 215 18.50 7.46 -15.67
CA ASP A 215 19.18 6.38 -16.37
C ASP A 215 20.54 6.05 -15.72
N ALA A 216 21.36 7.08 -15.50
CA ALA A 216 22.64 7.01 -14.79
C ALA A 216 22.53 6.52 -13.33
N GLY A 217 21.32 6.36 -12.79
CA GLY A 217 21.13 5.91 -11.41
C GLY A 217 21.33 7.01 -10.36
N CYS A 218 21.57 8.26 -10.79
CA CYS A 218 21.89 9.36 -9.90
C CYS A 218 20.62 10.03 -9.35
N PHE A 219 20.06 9.42 -8.29
CA PHE A 219 18.84 9.91 -7.66
C PHE A 219 18.96 11.36 -7.12
N ALA A 220 20.16 11.76 -6.68
CA ALA A 220 20.42 13.13 -6.23
C ALA A 220 20.26 14.14 -7.37
N THR A 221 20.90 13.90 -8.52
CA THR A 221 20.76 14.75 -9.72
C THR A 221 19.32 14.76 -10.23
N TYR A 222 18.63 13.61 -10.21
CA TYR A 222 17.20 13.55 -10.54
C TYR A 222 16.36 14.49 -9.66
N ILE A 223 16.60 14.50 -8.34
CA ILE A 223 15.90 15.41 -7.42
C ILE A 223 16.19 16.87 -7.78
N MET A 224 17.46 17.21 -8.00
CA MET A 224 17.86 18.58 -8.33
C MET A 224 17.26 19.07 -9.65
N LYS A 225 17.25 18.21 -10.68
CA LYS A 225 16.67 18.54 -11.99
C LYS A 225 15.13 18.62 -11.96
N GLN A 226 14.47 17.96 -11.02
CA GLN A 226 13.03 18.12 -10.72
C GLN A 226 12.68 19.42 -9.96
N GLY A 227 13.68 20.28 -9.69
CA GLY A 227 13.52 21.53 -8.93
C GLY A 227 14.03 21.45 -7.49
N GLY A 228 14.52 20.30 -7.04
CA GLY A 228 15.10 20.08 -5.72
C GLY A 228 14.13 19.51 -4.68
N VAL A 229 14.59 19.49 -3.43
CA VAL A 229 13.77 19.06 -2.29
C VAL A 229 12.77 20.14 -1.92
N LEU A 230 11.68 19.75 -1.25
CA LEU A 230 10.64 20.68 -0.83
C LEU A 230 9.97 21.40 -2.00
N VAL A 231 9.96 20.88 -3.22
CA VAL A 231 9.12 21.42 -4.29
C VAL A 231 7.70 20.84 -4.17
N PRO A 232 6.64 21.65 -4.27
CA PRO A 232 5.28 21.12 -4.32
C PRO A 232 5.12 20.21 -5.53
N ARG A 233 4.38 19.10 -5.39
CA ARG A 233 4.18 18.16 -6.50
C ARG A 233 3.64 18.82 -7.76
N LYS A 234 2.81 19.86 -7.62
CA LYS A 234 2.25 20.65 -8.72
C LYS A 234 3.28 21.43 -9.54
N TYR A 235 4.52 21.53 -9.08
CA TYR A 235 5.62 22.17 -9.80
C TYR A 235 6.72 21.18 -10.21
N HIS A 236 6.53 19.87 -9.99
CA HIS A 236 7.42 18.87 -10.57
C HIS A 236 7.25 18.85 -12.10
N LEU A 237 8.38 18.78 -12.80
CA LEU A 237 8.49 18.76 -14.26
C LEU A 237 8.09 17.41 -14.87
N ILE A 238 8.34 16.31 -14.15
CA ILE A 238 7.88 14.97 -14.58
C ILE A 238 7.09 14.32 -13.45
N ARG A 239 5.95 13.71 -13.78
CA ARG A 239 5.09 12.97 -12.85
C ARG A 239 4.73 11.62 -13.46
N THR A 240 4.29 10.72 -12.60
CA THR A 240 3.70 9.45 -13.05
C THR A 240 2.35 9.75 -13.69
N ALA A 241 2.19 9.28 -14.93
CA ALA A 241 0.93 9.28 -15.64
C ALA A 241 0.13 8.05 -15.21
N TYR A 242 -1.13 8.27 -14.84
CA TYR A 242 -2.09 7.23 -14.52
C TYR A 242 -3.19 7.20 -15.59
N GLU A 243 -3.79 6.04 -15.74
CA GLU A 243 -4.93 5.78 -16.63
C GLU A 243 -5.88 4.78 -15.96
N ILE A 244 -7.17 4.89 -16.26
CA ILE A 244 -8.17 3.92 -15.82
C ILE A 244 -7.99 2.66 -16.66
N ASN A 245 -7.99 1.49 -16.02
CA ASN A 245 -7.92 0.24 -16.74
C ASN A 245 -9.22 0.01 -17.51
N GLU A 246 -9.12 -0.18 -18.83
CA GLU A 246 -10.26 -0.50 -19.68
C GLU A 246 -10.89 -1.84 -19.28
N GLU A 247 -10.06 -2.80 -18.88
CA GLU A 247 -10.53 -4.11 -18.44
C GLU A 247 -10.92 -4.08 -16.96
N PRO A 248 -12.13 -4.55 -16.61
CA PRO A 248 -12.51 -4.68 -15.21
C PRO A 248 -11.64 -5.74 -14.53
N THR A 249 -11.36 -5.51 -13.25
CA THR A 249 -10.73 -6.51 -12.38
C THR A 249 -11.67 -7.70 -12.18
N ALA A 250 -11.18 -8.78 -11.55
CA ALA A 250 -11.98 -9.96 -11.22
C ALA A 250 -13.25 -9.68 -10.38
N TYR A 251 -13.38 -8.46 -9.84
CA TYR A 251 -14.53 -8.01 -9.05
C TYR A 251 -15.42 -7.00 -9.79
N GLY A 252 -15.19 -6.75 -11.09
CA GLY A 252 -15.98 -5.82 -11.90
C GLY A 252 -15.51 -4.36 -11.85
N ASP A 253 -14.54 -4.02 -11.00
CA ASP A 253 -14.05 -2.64 -10.85
C ASP A 253 -12.92 -2.31 -11.84
N HIS A 254 -12.95 -1.13 -12.44
CA HIS A 254 -11.88 -0.59 -13.28
C HIS A 254 -10.79 0.06 -12.41
N GLY A 255 -9.69 -0.65 -12.19
CA GLY A 255 -8.57 -0.16 -11.38
C GLY A 255 -7.76 0.96 -12.07
N ILE A 256 -6.98 1.71 -11.30
CA ILE A 256 -6.03 2.68 -11.86
C ILE A 256 -4.71 1.95 -12.18
N ARG A 257 -4.21 2.10 -13.41
CA ARG A 257 -2.91 1.59 -13.85
C ARG A 257 -1.91 2.71 -14.11
N ILE A 258 -0.63 2.37 -14.08
CA ILE A 258 0.44 3.27 -14.47
C ILE A 258 0.55 3.24 -15.99
N TYR A 259 0.37 4.39 -16.61
CA TYR A 259 0.53 4.56 -18.06
C TYR A 259 1.99 4.84 -18.42
N GLY A 260 2.63 5.71 -17.63
CA GLY A 260 4.04 6.05 -17.78
C GLY A 260 4.39 7.39 -17.19
N ILE A 261 4.92 8.31 -18.00
CA ILE A 261 5.30 9.65 -17.54
C ILE A 261 4.43 10.74 -18.19
N TRP A 262 4.23 11.81 -17.43
CA TRP A 262 3.54 13.01 -17.89
C TRP A 262 4.34 14.23 -17.44
N SER A 263 4.40 15.23 -18.31
CA SER A 263 5.01 16.53 -18.01
C SER A 263 3.99 17.64 -18.23
N PRO A 264 3.94 18.68 -17.37
CA PRO A 264 3.11 19.85 -17.63
C PRO A 264 3.67 20.77 -18.72
N ILE A 265 4.92 20.59 -19.14
CA ILE A 265 5.59 21.45 -20.15
C ILE A 265 5.72 20.78 -21.52
N ALA A 266 5.38 19.50 -21.63
CA ALA A 266 5.30 18.78 -22.89
C ALA A 266 3.86 18.31 -23.07
N GLU A 267 3.33 18.41 -24.29
CA GLU A 267 1.96 17.95 -24.55
C GLU A 267 1.89 16.42 -24.51
N GLY A 268 0.80 15.90 -23.92
CA GLY A 268 0.53 14.47 -23.87
C GLY A 268 1.18 13.70 -22.72
N LYS A 269 0.92 12.39 -22.71
CA LYS A 269 1.50 11.41 -21.79
C LYS A 269 2.40 10.50 -22.62
N ILE A 270 3.55 10.10 -22.07
CA ILE A 270 4.43 9.13 -22.70
C ILE A 270 4.14 7.76 -22.09
N CYS A 271 3.72 6.82 -22.93
CA CYS A 271 3.46 5.45 -22.53
C CYS A 271 4.79 4.71 -22.31
N THR A 272 4.98 4.16 -21.11
CA THR A 272 6.11 3.27 -20.80
C THR A 272 5.69 1.81 -20.71
N HIS A 273 4.38 1.53 -20.63
CA HIS A 273 3.80 0.18 -20.51
C HIS A 273 2.93 -0.15 -21.72
N ALA A 274 3.54 -0.23 -22.92
CA ALA A 274 2.82 -0.56 -24.15
C ALA A 274 2.38 -2.04 -24.24
N VAL A 275 3.01 -2.93 -23.47
CA VAL A 275 2.77 -4.38 -23.54
C VAL A 275 1.72 -4.80 -22.49
N LYS A 276 0.57 -5.29 -22.96
CA LYS A 276 -0.44 -5.96 -22.12
C LYS A 276 -0.08 -7.45 -22.00
N TRP A 277 0.11 -7.94 -20.78
CA TRP A 277 0.33 -9.37 -20.51
C TRP A 277 -0.99 -10.03 -20.15
N LYS A 278 -1.40 -11.05 -20.91
CA LYS A 278 -2.55 -11.89 -20.60
C LYS A 278 -2.06 -13.20 -19.99
N MET A 279 -2.56 -13.57 -18.82
CA MET A 279 -2.33 -14.92 -18.29
C MET A 279 -3.11 -15.90 -19.16
N VAL A 280 -2.39 -16.80 -19.82
CA VAL A 280 -2.97 -17.89 -20.60
C VAL A 280 -2.56 -19.19 -19.91
N ARG A 281 -3.46 -20.18 -19.86
CA ARG A 281 -3.08 -21.54 -19.42
C ARG A 281 -1.97 -22.02 -20.37
N LYS A 282 -0.89 -22.57 -19.81
CA LYS A 282 0.19 -23.17 -20.60
C LYS A 282 -0.45 -24.23 -21.51
N ALA A 283 -0.31 -24.08 -22.83
CA ALA A 283 -0.77 -25.09 -23.78
C ALA A 283 0.06 -26.36 -23.56
N VAL A 284 -0.59 -27.52 -23.59
CA VAL A 284 0.01 -28.81 -23.20
C VAL A 284 0.95 -29.37 -24.29
N ASP A 285 0.98 -28.77 -25.49
CA ASP A 285 1.71 -29.30 -26.65
C ASP A 285 2.96 -28.50 -27.02
N VAL A 286 3.94 -28.49 -26.13
CA VAL A 286 5.35 -28.40 -26.55
C VAL A 286 6.04 -29.48 -25.74
N GLN A 287 6.68 -30.45 -26.42
CA GLN A 287 7.56 -31.43 -25.79
C GLN A 287 8.46 -30.69 -24.79
N GLU A 288 8.11 -30.78 -23.51
CA GLU A 288 8.91 -30.17 -22.47
C GLU A 288 10.27 -30.87 -22.55
N ALA A 289 11.34 -30.09 -22.70
CA ALA A 289 12.65 -30.56 -22.32
C ALA A 289 12.47 -31.16 -20.91
N ALA A 290 12.84 -32.44 -20.74
CA ALA A 290 12.66 -33.15 -19.49
C ALA A 290 13.13 -32.24 -18.36
N ALA A 291 12.17 -31.78 -17.54
CA ALA A 291 12.49 -30.90 -16.43
C ALA A 291 13.50 -31.68 -15.57
N ASP A 292 14.70 -31.11 -15.40
CA ASP A 292 15.65 -31.61 -14.43
C ASP A 292 14.88 -31.79 -13.12
N GLN A 293 14.80 -33.02 -12.62
CA GLN A 293 14.11 -33.35 -11.36
C GLN A 293 14.85 -32.76 -10.14
N GLY A 294 15.87 -31.94 -10.37
CA GLY A 294 16.49 -31.09 -9.36
C GLY A 294 15.56 -29.96 -8.96
N ALA A 295 15.33 -29.82 -7.66
CA ALA A 295 14.46 -28.82 -7.04
C ALA A 295 14.91 -27.37 -7.34
N CYS A 296 14.60 -26.83 -8.52
CA CYS A 296 14.86 -25.43 -8.88
C CYS A 296 13.95 -24.95 -10.03
N ALA A 297 12.70 -24.60 -9.72
CA ALA A 297 11.91 -23.71 -10.57
C ALA A 297 11.23 -22.63 -9.71
N PRO A 298 11.66 -21.36 -9.77
CA PRO A 298 11.16 -20.32 -8.87
C PRO A 298 9.84 -19.70 -9.36
N TRP A 299 8.90 -19.49 -8.44
CA TRP A 299 7.58 -18.86 -8.69
C TRP A 299 7.55 -17.33 -8.48
N THR A 300 8.70 -16.65 -8.39
CA THR A 300 8.77 -15.18 -8.25
C THR A 300 9.90 -14.52 -9.07
N ARG A 301 9.67 -13.26 -9.48
CA ARG A 301 10.47 -12.48 -10.44
C ARG A 301 11.80 -11.92 -9.87
N GLY A 302 12.64 -12.76 -9.28
CA GLY A 302 13.98 -12.37 -8.86
C GLY A 302 14.86 -13.56 -8.53
N ASN A 303 15.85 -13.83 -9.39
CA ASN A 303 16.90 -14.82 -9.13
C ASN A 303 18.16 -14.11 -8.64
N ASN A 304 18.54 -14.30 -7.37
CA ASN A 304 19.95 -14.29 -6.97
C ASN A 304 20.12 -14.74 -5.50
N CYS A 305 20.46 -16.02 -5.28
CA CYS A 305 21.35 -16.40 -4.19
C CYS A 305 21.93 -17.80 -4.44
N PRO A 306 23.26 -18.00 -4.39
CA PRO A 306 23.88 -19.32 -4.57
C PRO A 306 23.76 -20.19 -3.31
N LEU A 307 23.87 -21.49 -3.55
CA LEU A 307 23.63 -22.62 -2.64
C LEU A 307 24.50 -22.59 -1.37
N ALA A 308 23.84 -22.80 -0.23
CA ALA A 308 24.42 -23.51 0.90
C ALA A 308 23.39 -24.55 1.34
N GLU A 309 23.62 -25.80 0.93
CA GLU A 309 22.87 -26.96 1.36
C GLU A 309 22.96 -27.10 2.89
N ASN A 310 21.81 -27.16 3.54
CA ASN A 310 21.67 -27.88 4.80
C ASN A 310 20.47 -28.80 4.65
N LEU A 311 20.78 -30.04 4.30
CA LEU A 311 19.91 -31.21 4.44
C LEU A 311 19.41 -31.26 5.88
N ASN A 312 18.09 -31.22 6.08
CA ASN A 312 17.42 -31.87 7.21
C ASN A 312 15.93 -32.08 6.90
N GLN A 313 15.65 -33.31 6.45
CA GLN A 313 14.48 -34.15 6.71
C GLN A 313 13.08 -33.53 6.57
N GLN A 314 12.38 -33.95 5.51
CA GLN A 314 10.93 -33.81 5.35
C GLN A 314 10.18 -34.55 6.47
N GLY A 315 9.65 -33.80 7.43
CA GLY A 315 8.53 -34.23 8.25
C GLY A 315 7.25 -34.21 7.41
N LYS A 316 6.68 -35.38 7.13
CA LYS A 316 5.35 -35.52 6.54
C LYS A 316 4.31 -34.85 7.44
N ASP A 317 3.48 -33.97 6.86
CA ASP A 317 2.28 -33.42 7.50
C ASP A 317 1.35 -34.56 7.91
N LYS A 318 1.36 -34.91 9.21
CA LYS A 318 0.39 -35.82 9.82
C LYS A 318 -0.65 -35.02 10.59
N SER A 319 -1.90 -35.43 10.47
CA SER A 319 -2.98 -35.05 11.40
C SER A 319 -2.75 -35.72 12.76
N ALA A 320 -3.45 -35.26 13.82
CA ALA A 320 -3.27 -35.76 15.19
C ALA A 320 -3.58 -37.26 15.37
N ASP A 321 -4.25 -37.90 14.40
CA ASP A 321 -4.53 -39.34 14.37
C ASP A 321 -3.74 -40.10 13.28
N GLY A 322 -2.74 -39.45 12.66
CA GLY A 322 -1.72 -40.13 11.84
C GLY A 322 -2.08 -40.44 10.39
N ASP A 323 -3.28 -40.11 9.92
CA ASP A 323 -3.71 -40.41 8.54
C ASP A 323 -3.71 -39.20 7.58
N THR A 324 -3.59 -39.49 6.29
CA THR A 324 -3.38 -38.51 5.21
C THR A 324 -4.68 -37.75 4.91
N ARG A 325 -4.64 -36.41 4.97
CA ARG A 325 -5.83 -35.56 4.81
C ARG A 325 -6.25 -35.49 3.34
N THR A 326 -7.44 -36.02 3.03
CA THR A 326 -8.00 -36.05 1.66
C THR A 326 -8.32 -34.64 1.16
N ASP A 327 -7.78 -34.27 0.00
CA ASP A 327 -8.00 -32.96 -0.63
C ASP A 327 -9.29 -32.97 -1.47
N ILE A 328 -10.39 -32.55 -0.82
CA ILE A 328 -11.76 -32.55 -1.38
C ILE A 328 -11.89 -31.62 -2.60
N THR A 329 -10.95 -30.69 -2.81
CA THR A 329 -11.03 -29.71 -3.92
C THR A 329 -10.74 -30.28 -5.30
N ARG A 330 -10.34 -31.55 -5.39
CA ARG A 330 -9.97 -32.24 -6.64
C ARG A 330 -10.91 -33.37 -7.04
N MET A 331 -11.91 -33.69 -6.22
CA MET A 331 -12.84 -34.80 -6.47
C MET A 331 -13.96 -34.36 -7.43
N ASP A 332 -14.43 -35.28 -8.26
CA ASP A 332 -15.62 -35.04 -9.10
C ASP A 332 -16.93 -35.14 -8.28
N ASP A 333 -18.06 -34.73 -8.87
CA ASP A 333 -19.35 -34.67 -8.16
C ASP A 333 -19.83 -36.05 -7.66
N LYS A 334 -19.41 -37.13 -8.33
CA LYS A 334 -19.81 -38.50 -8.00
C LYS A 334 -18.93 -39.05 -6.86
N GLU A 335 -17.62 -38.83 -6.95
CA GLU A 335 -16.64 -39.16 -5.92
C GLU A 335 -16.92 -38.38 -4.62
N LEU A 336 -17.31 -37.11 -4.73
CA LEU A 336 -17.70 -36.30 -3.58
C LEU A 336 -18.96 -36.84 -2.90
N HIS A 337 -19.94 -37.30 -3.70
CA HIS A 337 -21.17 -37.89 -3.19
C HIS A 337 -20.89 -39.19 -2.42
N ASP A 338 -20.11 -40.10 -3.00
CA ASP A 338 -19.74 -41.38 -2.37
C ASP A 338 -18.86 -41.18 -1.12
N TYR A 339 -17.97 -40.18 -1.14
CA TYR A 339 -17.17 -39.79 0.02
C TYR A 339 -18.05 -39.28 1.18
N LEU A 340 -19.02 -38.40 0.90
CA LEU A 340 -19.94 -37.90 1.94
C LEU A 340 -20.86 -39.00 2.48
N HIS A 341 -21.24 -39.97 1.63
CA HIS A 341 -22.07 -41.12 2.00
C HIS A 341 -21.32 -42.24 2.73
N SER A 342 -20.00 -42.33 2.59
CA SER A 342 -19.15 -43.26 3.35
C SER A 342 -18.71 -42.74 4.72
N MET A 343 -18.82 -41.43 4.98
CA MET A 343 -18.47 -40.86 6.30
C MET A 343 -19.37 -41.36 7.44
N SER A 344 -18.77 -41.56 8.62
CA SER A 344 -19.48 -41.93 9.84
C SER A 344 -20.37 -40.80 10.37
N LYS A 345 -21.34 -41.15 11.22
CA LYS A 345 -22.28 -40.19 11.83
C LYS A 345 -21.56 -39.14 12.70
N LYS A 346 -20.38 -39.47 13.25
CA LYS A 346 -19.55 -38.57 14.05
C LYS A 346 -18.87 -37.52 13.17
N GLU A 347 -18.27 -37.96 12.06
CA GLU A 347 -17.56 -37.08 11.11
C GLU A 347 -18.52 -36.13 10.39
N ARG A 348 -19.73 -36.60 10.02
CA ARG A 348 -20.76 -35.72 9.44
C ARG A 348 -21.21 -34.62 10.40
N ARG A 349 -21.28 -34.90 11.70
CA ARG A 349 -21.62 -33.88 12.72
C ARG A 349 -20.52 -32.84 12.85
N GLU A 350 -19.27 -33.25 12.81
CA GLU A 350 -18.11 -32.34 12.90
C GLU A 350 -17.98 -31.46 11.65
N LEU A 351 -18.18 -32.03 10.45
CA LEU A 351 -18.24 -31.29 9.20
C LEU A 351 -19.39 -30.25 9.20
N ALA A 352 -20.59 -30.65 9.65
CA ALA A 352 -21.73 -29.74 9.75
C ALA A 352 -21.49 -28.59 10.76
N ALA A 353 -20.78 -28.86 11.87
CA ALA A 353 -20.38 -27.84 12.83
C ALA A 353 -19.40 -26.82 12.21
N ARG A 354 -18.43 -27.28 11.40
CA ARG A 354 -17.48 -26.41 10.69
C ARG A 354 -18.17 -25.57 9.62
N LEU A 355 -19.08 -26.15 8.84
CA LEU A 355 -19.86 -25.43 7.83
C LEU A 355 -20.77 -24.35 8.45
N ARG A 356 -21.30 -24.58 9.66
CA ARG A 356 -22.09 -23.57 10.39
C ARG A 356 -21.28 -22.36 10.87
N LEU A 357 -19.96 -22.50 11.05
CA LEU A 357 -19.05 -21.39 11.39
C LEU A 357 -18.74 -20.49 10.18
N VAL A 358 -18.90 -21.01 8.96
CA VAL A 358 -18.72 -20.28 7.71
C VAL A 358 -20.08 -19.77 7.22
N LYS A 359 -20.63 -18.74 7.88
CA LYS A 359 -21.76 -18.00 7.29
C LYS A 359 -21.23 -16.93 6.33
N PRO A 360 -21.52 -16.98 5.02
CA PRO A 360 -21.24 -15.86 4.14
C PRO A 360 -22.05 -14.64 4.59
N LYS A 361 -21.40 -13.48 4.70
CA LYS A 361 -22.10 -12.21 4.95
C LYS A 361 -23.02 -11.91 3.76
N ARG A 362 -24.31 -12.21 3.89
CA ARG A 362 -25.34 -11.64 3.00
C ARG A 362 -25.34 -10.12 3.19
N ARG A 363 -24.87 -9.36 2.19
CA ARG A 363 -25.18 -7.93 2.10
C ARG A 363 -26.70 -7.81 2.03
N LYS A 364 -27.31 -7.04 2.92
CA LYS A 364 -28.73 -6.69 2.79
C LYS A 364 -28.84 -5.78 1.56
N ASP A 365 -29.64 -6.19 0.58
CA ASP A 365 -29.98 -5.36 -0.58
C ASP A 365 -30.71 -4.11 -0.10
N TYR A 366 -30.00 -2.97 -0.07
CA TYR A 366 -30.65 -1.68 0.12
C TYR A 366 -31.26 -1.26 -1.21
N LYS A 367 -32.59 -1.32 -1.31
CA LYS A 367 -33.35 -0.74 -2.43
C LYS A 367 -34.43 0.17 -1.86
N GLN A 368 -34.38 1.44 -2.23
CA GLN A 368 -35.43 2.40 -1.88
C GLN A 368 -36.73 1.97 -2.55
N ARG A 369 -37.79 1.80 -1.76
CA ARG A 369 -39.14 1.55 -2.27
C ARG A 369 -39.76 2.89 -2.63
N ILE A 370 -40.16 3.05 -3.89
CA ILE A 370 -40.87 4.22 -4.41
C ILE A 370 -42.19 3.78 -5.03
N THR A 371 -43.14 4.70 -5.14
CA THR A 371 -44.42 4.46 -5.83
C THR A 371 -44.26 4.54 -7.35
N ASP A 372 -45.20 4.00 -8.11
CA ASP A 372 -45.17 4.06 -9.57
C ASP A 372 -45.19 5.50 -10.10
N HIS A 373 -45.89 6.40 -9.41
CA HIS A 373 -45.87 7.82 -9.74
C HIS A 373 -44.47 8.43 -9.53
N GLN A 374 -43.82 8.17 -8.39
CA GLN A 374 -42.45 8.65 -8.14
C GLN A 374 -41.45 8.09 -9.17
N ARG A 375 -41.70 6.87 -9.66
CA ARG A 375 -40.88 6.23 -10.69
C ARG A 375 -41.03 6.92 -12.04
N LEU A 376 -42.25 7.26 -12.44
CA LEU A 376 -42.51 8.04 -13.65
C LEU A 376 -41.87 9.43 -13.56
N GLN A 377 -41.96 10.09 -12.40
CA GLN A 377 -41.32 11.38 -12.17
C GLN A 377 -39.79 11.30 -12.26
N LEU A 378 -39.19 10.26 -11.68
CA LEU A 378 -37.75 10.01 -11.77
C LEU A 378 -37.28 9.82 -13.22
N VAL A 379 -38.01 9.02 -14.00
CA VAL A 379 -37.70 8.80 -15.43
C VAL A 379 -37.83 10.10 -16.22
N TYR A 380 -38.87 10.90 -15.95
CA TYR A 380 -39.05 12.20 -16.58
C TYR A 380 -37.90 13.16 -16.24
N GLU A 381 -37.50 13.25 -14.97
CA GLU A 381 -36.38 14.09 -14.54
C GLU A 381 -35.05 13.65 -15.20
N LEU A 382 -34.79 12.34 -15.32
CA LEU A 382 -33.60 11.82 -16.01
C LEU A 382 -33.57 12.25 -17.49
N LYS A 383 -34.69 12.05 -18.21
CA LYS A 383 -34.79 12.43 -19.62
C LYS A 383 -34.65 13.93 -19.84
N SER A 384 -35.24 14.75 -18.96
CA SER A 384 -35.12 16.21 -19.03
C SER A 384 -33.67 16.71 -18.88
N ARG A 385 -32.80 15.92 -18.22
CA ARG A 385 -31.38 16.22 -18.03
C ARG A 385 -30.47 15.51 -19.06
N GLY A 386 -31.06 14.89 -20.09
CA GLY A 386 -30.32 14.26 -21.19
C GLY A 386 -29.85 12.82 -20.91
N PHE A 387 -30.42 12.13 -19.93
CA PHE A 387 -30.16 10.70 -19.68
C PHE A 387 -31.23 9.82 -20.33
N ASP A 388 -30.90 8.55 -20.58
CA ASP A 388 -31.80 7.60 -21.27
C ASP A 388 -33.08 7.32 -20.45
N GLY A 389 -32.99 7.38 -19.11
CA GLY A 389 -34.10 7.07 -18.21
C GLY A 389 -34.44 5.57 -18.25
N SER A 390 -33.43 4.74 -18.51
CA SER A 390 -33.62 3.29 -18.67
C SER A 390 -33.89 2.60 -17.34
N GLU A 391 -34.51 1.43 -17.39
CA GLU A 391 -34.77 0.60 -16.19
C GLU A 391 -33.51 0.30 -15.37
N LYS A 392 -32.36 0.16 -16.05
CA LYS A 392 -31.07 -0.09 -15.41
C LYS A 392 -30.58 1.12 -14.62
N GLU A 393 -30.77 2.32 -15.16
CA GLU A 393 -30.40 3.59 -14.50
C GLU A 393 -31.29 3.87 -13.28
N VAL A 394 -32.60 3.65 -13.43
CA VAL A 394 -33.56 3.78 -12.34
C VAL A 394 -33.25 2.78 -11.22
N ASP A 395 -33.01 1.50 -11.55
CA ASP A 395 -32.68 0.48 -10.55
C ASP A 395 -31.32 0.76 -9.86
N LEU A 396 -30.33 1.26 -10.60
CA LEU A 396 -29.05 1.69 -10.04
C LEU A 396 -29.22 2.80 -9.01
N LEU A 397 -30.01 3.83 -9.32
CA LEU A 397 -30.27 4.96 -8.41
C LEU A 397 -31.04 4.52 -7.17
N LEU A 398 -32.05 3.66 -7.30
CA LEU A 398 -32.82 3.13 -6.17
C LEU A 398 -32.01 2.24 -5.23
N ARG A 399 -30.94 1.61 -5.73
CA ARG A 399 -29.97 0.86 -4.92
C ARG A 399 -28.91 1.73 -4.26
N GLY A 400 -29.02 3.05 -4.38
CA GLY A 400 -28.07 4.03 -3.82
C GLY A 400 -26.86 4.28 -4.71
N GLY A 401 -26.89 3.82 -5.97
CA GLY A 401 -25.90 4.14 -6.99
C GLY A 401 -26.00 5.58 -7.50
N SER A 402 -25.14 5.95 -8.45
CA SER A 402 -25.12 7.28 -9.05
C SER A 402 -24.69 7.25 -10.51
N ILE A 403 -25.17 8.22 -11.29
CA ILE A 403 -24.90 8.35 -12.72
C ILE A 403 -23.98 9.57 -12.94
N PRO A 404 -22.89 9.46 -13.72
CA PRO A 404 -22.03 10.60 -14.03
C PRO A 404 -22.73 11.57 -14.99
N SER A 405 -22.75 12.87 -14.65
CA SER A 405 -23.39 13.94 -15.43
C SER A 405 -22.40 14.82 -16.21
N GLY A 406 -21.12 14.43 -16.22
CA GLY A 406 -20.03 15.19 -16.85
C GLY A 406 -19.39 16.22 -15.91
N ALA A 407 -18.22 16.76 -16.29
CA ALA A 407 -17.45 17.75 -15.51
C ALA A 407 -17.20 17.37 -14.03
N GLY A 408 -17.09 16.06 -13.75
CA GLY A 408 -16.87 15.51 -12.40
C GLY A 408 -18.11 15.52 -11.49
N LEU A 409 -19.29 15.86 -12.02
CA LEU A 409 -20.56 15.85 -11.30
C LEU A 409 -21.23 14.47 -11.41
N ARG A 410 -21.95 14.07 -10.34
CA ARG A 410 -22.71 12.82 -10.31
C ARG A 410 -24.09 13.05 -9.74
N ILE A 411 -25.08 12.36 -10.30
CA ILE A 411 -26.48 12.44 -9.89
C ILE A 411 -26.83 11.25 -9.00
N PHE A 412 -27.54 11.54 -7.91
CA PHE A 412 -28.06 10.60 -6.93
C PHE A 412 -29.56 10.79 -6.78
N TYR A 413 -30.27 9.71 -6.49
CA TYR A 413 -31.67 9.79 -6.08
C TYR A 413 -31.77 9.79 -4.55
N ARG A 414 -32.17 10.92 -3.98
CA ARG A 414 -32.29 11.10 -2.52
C ARG A 414 -33.47 12.01 -2.22
N ASN A 415 -34.16 11.75 -1.12
CA ASN A 415 -35.33 12.51 -0.70
C ASN A 415 -36.37 12.65 -1.83
N GLN A 416 -36.57 11.57 -2.58
CA GLN A 416 -37.54 11.46 -3.69
C GLN A 416 -37.26 12.37 -4.90
N ARG A 417 -36.05 12.92 -5.06
CA ARG A 417 -35.65 13.75 -6.22
C ARG A 417 -34.22 13.45 -6.70
N LEU A 418 -33.92 13.81 -7.95
CA LEU A 418 -32.54 13.78 -8.47
C LEU A 418 -31.73 14.97 -7.95
N GLN A 419 -30.70 14.66 -7.17
CA GLN A 419 -29.72 15.62 -6.66
C GLN A 419 -28.38 15.41 -7.35
N GLU A 420 -27.72 16.51 -7.69
CA GLU A 420 -26.37 16.49 -8.25
C GLU A 420 -25.37 16.87 -7.15
N ASP A 421 -24.29 16.08 -7.02
CA ASP A 421 -23.25 16.29 -6.02
C ASP A 421 -21.89 16.47 -6.73
N ASP A 422 -21.17 17.50 -6.32
CA ASP A 422 -19.86 17.88 -6.86
C ASP A 422 -18.69 17.29 -6.08
N LYS A 423 -18.94 16.50 -5.02
CA LYS A 423 -17.87 15.83 -4.24
C LYS A 423 -16.92 14.99 -5.09
N TRP A 424 -17.36 14.57 -6.27
CA TRP A 424 -16.60 13.76 -7.21
C TRP A 424 -15.80 14.59 -8.23
N ARG A 425 -15.90 15.93 -8.22
CA ARG A 425 -15.11 16.84 -9.10
C ARG A 425 -13.61 16.75 -8.92
N ASN A 426 -13.16 16.31 -7.75
CA ASN A 426 -11.73 16.15 -7.47
C ASN A 426 -11.21 14.74 -7.83
N LEU A 427 -12.08 13.86 -8.33
CA LEU A 427 -11.77 12.47 -8.71
C LEU A 427 -11.77 12.23 -10.22
N TYR A 428 -12.25 13.21 -11.01
CA TYR A 428 -12.10 13.33 -12.47
C TYR A 428 -11.21 14.54 -12.76
#